data_AF-A0A7S4H8E6-F1
#
_entry.id   AF-A0A7S4H8E6-F1
#
_cell.length_a   1.000
_cell.length_b   1.000
_cell.length_c   1.000
_cell.angle_alpha   90.00
_cell.angle_beta   90.00
_cell.angle_gamma   90.00
#
_symmetry.space_group_name_H-M   'P 1'
#
loop_
_entity.id
_entity.type
_entity.pdbx_description
1 polymer ?
#
loop_
_entity_poly.entity_id
_entity_poly.type
_entity_poly.pdbx_seq_one_letter_code
_entity_poly.pdbx_strand_id
1 'polypeptide(L)'
;MARLHKLQRLLLRDNQLTGPLPAELGSMLALKDLYFDVNKFEGAIPLEWCNLIKSVNSKKLLDVNIVTPASNPSLCGPVPECLVKQGKLRTANVVGTFLQVHDS
;
A
#
# COMPACT_ATOMS: atom_id res chain seq x y z
N MET A 1 3.70 -20.82 -1.12
CA MET A 1 3.27 -19.47 -1.54
C MET A 1 1.75 -19.44 -1.54
N ALA A 2 1.13 -18.88 -0.50
CA ALA A 2 -0.32 -18.84 -0.40
C ALA A 2 -0.88 -17.75 -1.33
N ARG A 3 -1.70 -18.15 -2.30
CA ARG A 3 -2.39 -17.23 -3.21
C ARG A 3 -3.81 -17.01 -2.73
N LEU A 4 -4.05 -15.88 -2.06
CA LEU A 4 -5.34 -15.53 -1.49
C LEU A 4 -6.24 -14.82 -2.51
N HIS A 5 -6.51 -15.47 -3.65
CA HIS A 5 -7.25 -14.86 -4.79
C HIS A 5 -8.69 -14.44 -4.48
N LYS A 6 -9.25 -14.85 -3.34
CA LYS A 6 -10.60 -14.47 -2.90
C LYS A 6 -10.60 -13.46 -1.76
N LEU A 7 -9.44 -13.09 -1.22
CA LEU A 7 -9.37 -12.16 -0.11
C LEU A 7 -9.80 -10.78 -0.58
N GLN A 8 -10.82 -10.23 0.08
CA GLN A 8 -11.35 -8.92 -0.24
C GLN A 8 -10.86 -7.84 0.72
N ARG A 9 -10.46 -8.21 1.95
CA ARG A 9 -10.06 -7.25 2.97
C ARG A 9 -8.83 -7.76 3.70
N LEU A 10 -7.81 -6.91 3.80
CA LEU A 10 -6.60 -7.14 4.56
C LEU A 10 -6.38 -5.97 5.51
N LEU A 11 -6.56 -6.23 6.81
CA LEU A 11 -6.44 -5.24 7.87
C LEU A 11 -5.24 -5.62 8.74
N LEU A 12 -4.15 -4.87 8.61
CA LEU A 12 -2.88 -5.04 9.31
C LEU A 12 -2.53 -3.81 10.14
N ARG A 13 -3.44 -2.83 10.23
CA ARG A 13 -3.21 -1.59 10.98
C ARG A 13 -2.88 -1.85 12.45
N ASP A 14 -2.04 -0.99 13.02
CA ASP A 14 -1.70 -0.98 14.45
C ASP A 14 -1.03 -2.29 14.90
N ASN A 15 0.02 -2.66 14.17
CA ASN A 15 0.86 -3.81 14.47
C ASN A 15 2.33 -3.40 14.52
N GLN A 16 3.20 -4.35 14.84
CA GLN A 16 4.64 -4.17 14.82
C GLN A 16 5.28 -4.95 13.66
N LEU A 17 4.57 -5.08 12.55
CA LEU A 17 5.07 -5.81 11.38
C LEU A 17 6.25 -5.06 10.78
N THR A 18 7.32 -5.79 10.50
CA THR A 18 8.58 -5.29 9.95
C THR A 18 8.86 -5.90 8.57
N GLY A 19 9.91 -5.39 7.91
CA GLY A 19 10.35 -5.86 6.60
C GLY A 19 9.60 -5.22 5.44
N PRO A 20 9.89 -5.64 4.20
CA PRO A 20 9.35 -5.01 3.02
C PRO A 20 7.89 -5.36 2.77
N LEU A 21 7.18 -4.44 2.11
CA LEU A 21 5.86 -4.71 1.59
C LEU A 21 5.94 -5.77 0.47
N PRO A 22 5.17 -6.87 0.54
CA PRO A 22 5.26 -7.95 -0.43
C PRO A 22 4.67 -7.54 -1.79
N ALA A 23 5.47 -7.67 -2.86
CA ALA A 23 5.05 -7.38 -4.23
C ALA A 23 3.90 -8.31 -4.69
N GLU A 24 3.81 -9.50 -4.10
CA GLU A 24 2.81 -10.52 -4.40
C GLU A 24 1.38 -10.05 -4.08
N LEU A 25 1.20 -9.07 -3.18
CA LEU A 25 -0.11 -8.46 -2.97
C LEU A 25 -0.66 -7.85 -4.27
N GLY A 26 0.20 -7.41 -5.19
CA GLY A 26 -0.17 -6.98 -6.54
C GLY A 26 -0.99 -8.00 -7.34
N SER A 27 -0.88 -9.30 -7.02
CA SER A 27 -1.64 -10.38 -7.65
C SER A 27 -3.01 -10.64 -7.02
N MET A 28 -3.36 -9.96 -5.93
CA MET A 28 -4.60 -10.16 -5.18
C MET A 28 -5.74 -9.32 -5.78
N LEU A 29 -6.15 -9.74 -6.96
CA LEU A 29 -7.18 -9.11 -7.79
C LEU A 29 -8.55 -8.93 -7.10
N ALA A 30 -8.90 -9.76 -6.12
CA ALA A 30 -10.16 -9.62 -5.37
C ALA A 30 -10.10 -8.60 -4.22
N LEU A 31 -8.92 -8.05 -3.90
CA LEU A 31 -8.72 -7.16 -2.77
C LEU A 31 -9.45 -5.83 -3.00
N LYS A 32 -10.19 -5.40 -1.98
CA LYS A 32 -11.00 -4.18 -1.96
C LYS A 32 -10.54 -3.23 -0.86
N ASP A 33 -10.12 -3.76 0.28
CA ASP A 33 -9.71 -2.96 1.43
C ASP A 33 -8.31 -3.41 1.88
N LEU A 34 -7.35 -2.47 1.90
CA LEU A 34 -5.98 -2.70 2.37
C LEU A 34 -5.57 -1.60 3.36
N TYR A 35 -5.42 -1.99 4.63
CA TYR A 35 -4.99 -1.11 5.71
C TYR A 35 -3.73 -1.69 6.34
N PHE A 36 -2.63 -0.94 6.33
CA PHE A 36 -1.34 -1.37 6.89
C PHE A 36 -0.62 -0.23 7.63
N ASP A 37 -1.31 0.87 7.88
CA ASP A 37 -0.79 2.01 8.64
C ASP A 37 -0.49 1.65 10.10
N VAL A 38 0.38 2.41 10.76
CA VAL A 38 0.81 2.15 12.14
C VAL A 38 1.51 0.79 12.24
N ASN A 39 2.63 0.68 11.52
CA ASN A 39 3.52 -0.49 11.48
C ASN A 39 5.00 -0.05 11.38
N LYS A 40 5.90 -1.02 11.19
CA LYS A 40 7.33 -0.82 10.98
C LYS A 40 7.78 -1.37 9.63
N PHE A 41 6.93 -1.30 8.60
CA PHE A 41 7.30 -1.74 7.26
C PHE A 41 8.43 -0.88 6.70
N GLU A 42 9.29 -1.51 5.92
CA GLU A 42 10.54 -0.93 5.43
C GLU A 42 10.56 -0.89 3.90
N GLY A 43 11.39 -0.02 3.32
CA GLY A 43 11.58 0.04 1.87
C GLY A 43 10.45 0.75 1.13
N ALA A 44 10.39 0.54 -0.19
CA ALA A 44 9.43 1.22 -1.06
C ALA A 44 8.11 0.47 -1.21
N ILE A 45 7.05 1.20 -1.54
CA ILE A 45 5.79 0.59 -1.97
C ILE A 45 6.02 -0.05 -3.36
N PRO A 46 5.80 -1.38 -3.51
CA PRO A 46 6.07 -2.07 -4.76
C PRO A 46 5.20 -1.55 -5.92
N LEU A 47 5.79 -1.39 -7.10
CA LEU A 47 5.07 -0.97 -8.31
C LEU A 47 4.01 -2.00 -8.73
N GLU A 48 4.20 -3.26 -8.36
CA GLU A 48 3.29 -4.38 -8.62
C GLU A 48 1.91 -4.15 -8.02
N TRP A 49 1.80 -3.33 -6.96
CA TRP A 49 0.52 -2.97 -6.36
C TRP A 49 -0.35 -2.12 -7.29
N CYS A 50 0.19 -1.54 -8.36
CA CYS A 50 -0.62 -0.97 -9.45
C CYS A 50 -1.62 -1.98 -10.03
N ASN A 51 -1.29 -3.28 -10.00
CA ASN A 51 -2.16 -4.32 -10.54
C ASN A 51 -3.40 -4.58 -9.68
N LEU A 52 -3.36 -4.24 -8.38
CA LEU A 52 -4.55 -4.26 -7.52
C LEU A 52 -5.66 -3.37 -8.08
N ILE A 53 -5.29 -2.23 -8.67
CA ILE A 53 -6.24 -1.26 -9.24
C ILE A 53 -6.80 -1.73 -10.59
N LYS A 54 -6.01 -2.50 -11.36
CA LYS A 54 -6.44 -3.03 -12.66
C LYS A 54 -7.55 -4.07 -12.55
N SER A 55 -7.67 -4.73 -11.40
CA SER A 55 -8.69 -5.77 -11.20
C SER A 55 -10.09 -5.27 -10.92
N VAL A 56 -10.25 -3.97 -10.67
CA VAL A 56 -11.49 -3.42 -10.15
C VAL A 56 -12.48 -3.17 -11.31
N ASN A 57 -12.99 -4.24 -11.92
CA ASN A 57 -14.08 -4.22 -12.91
C ASN A 57 -15.46 -3.97 -12.26
N SER A 58 -15.52 -3.90 -10.94
CA SER A 58 -16.75 -3.65 -10.19
C SER A 58 -16.72 -2.24 -9.63
N LYS A 59 -17.83 -1.52 -9.70
CA LYS A 59 -18.02 -0.13 -9.22
C LYS A 59 -17.56 0.18 -7.77
N LYS A 60 -17.10 -0.82 -7.01
CA LYS A 60 -16.54 -0.68 -5.67
C LYS A 60 -15.02 -0.46 -5.75
N LEU A 61 -14.59 0.75 -5.41
CA LEU A 61 -13.20 1.21 -5.46
C LEU A 61 -12.35 0.43 -4.44
N LEU A 62 -11.07 0.18 -4.77
CA LEU A 62 -10.09 -0.32 -3.81
C LEU A 62 -9.72 0.82 -2.85
N ASP A 63 -10.03 0.66 -1.57
CA ASP A 63 -9.61 1.56 -0.51
C ASP A 63 -8.24 1.10 0.01
N VAL A 64 -7.18 1.82 -0.35
CA VAL A 64 -5.84 1.64 0.24
C VAL A 64 -5.56 2.81 1.17
N ASN A 65 -5.30 2.51 2.45
CA ASN A 65 -4.86 3.50 3.42
C ASN A 65 -3.32 3.58 3.36
N ILE A 66 -2.80 4.45 2.49
CA ILE A 66 -1.36 4.70 2.37
C ILE A 66 -0.95 5.75 3.42
N VAL A 67 0.27 5.58 3.90
CA VAL A 67 0.79 6.08 5.18
C VAL A 67 1.32 7.52 5.07
N THR A 68 1.23 8.26 6.18
CA THR A 68 2.10 9.40 6.51
C THR A 68 3.44 8.92 7.08
N PRO A 69 4.54 9.70 7.00
CA PRO A 69 5.84 9.32 7.60
C PRO A 69 5.76 8.95 9.10
N ALA A 70 4.78 9.48 9.83
CA ALA A 70 4.59 9.20 11.26
C ALA A 70 4.07 7.78 11.57
N SER A 71 3.39 7.13 10.62
CA SER A 71 2.73 5.83 10.87
C SER A 71 3.48 4.62 10.31
N ASN A 72 4.51 4.82 9.48
CA ASN A 72 5.51 3.80 9.10
C ASN A 72 6.82 4.56 8.78
N PRO A 73 7.66 4.82 9.79
CA PRO A 73 8.82 5.70 9.63
C PRO A 73 9.90 5.14 8.70
N SER A 74 9.90 3.83 8.46
CA SER A 74 10.94 3.14 7.69
C SER A 74 10.57 2.91 6.22
N LEU A 75 9.38 3.33 5.78
CA LEU A 75 9.05 3.34 4.35
C LEU A 75 9.82 4.45 3.65
N CYS A 76 10.35 4.16 2.47
CA CYS A 76 11.17 5.09 1.68
C CYS A 76 10.76 5.08 0.19
N GLY A 77 11.25 6.05 -0.59
CA GLY A 77 11.01 6.10 -2.04
C GLY A 77 9.58 6.52 -2.45
N PRO A 78 9.34 6.91 -3.71
CA PRO A 78 8.07 7.50 -4.11
C PRO A 78 6.89 6.52 -4.03
N VAL A 79 5.71 7.02 -3.66
CA VAL A 79 4.46 6.26 -3.84
C VAL A 79 4.21 6.10 -5.35
N PRO A 80 4.01 4.87 -5.87
CA PRO A 80 3.76 4.66 -7.29
C PRO A 80 2.63 5.54 -7.84
N GLU A 81 2.90 6.27 -8.93
CA GLU A 81 1.96 7.25 -9.50
C GLU A 81 0.61 6.64 -9.87
N CYS A 82 0.57 5.36 -10.24
CA CYS A 82 -0.67 4.65 -10.56
C CYS A 82 -1.66 4.63 -9.37
N LEU A 83 -1.14 4.58 -8.13
CA LEU A 83 -1.93 4.58 -6.90
C LEU A 83 -2.43 6.00 -6.61
N VAL A 84 -1.60 7.00 -6.89
CA VAL A 84 -1.90 8.43 -6.69
C VAL A 84 -2.91 8.94 -7.73
N LYS A 85 -2.66 8.73 -9.02
CA LYS A 85 -3.44 9.26 -10.15
C LYS A 85 -4.85 8.70 -10.26
N GLN A 86 -5.11 7.54 -9.67
CA GLN A 86 -6.44 6.92 -9.73
C GLN A 86 -7.46 7.54 -8.76
N GLY A 87 -7.09 8.53 -7.93
CA GLY A 87 -8.04 9.30 -7.11
C GLY A 87 -8.84 8.49 -6.07
N LYS A 88 -8.42 7.24 -5.80
CA LYS A 88 -9.13 6.26 -4.96
C LYS A 88 -8.45 6.00 -3.62
N LEU A 89 -7.37 6.72 -3.34
CA LEU A 89 -6.73 6.75 -2.02
C LEU A 89 -7.53 7.68 -1.12
N ARG A 90 -8.29 7.13 -0.17
CA ARG A 90 -9.00 7.91 0.85
C ARG A 90 -8.07 8.81 1.67
N THR A 91 -6.83 8.36 1.84
CA THR A 91 -5.77 9.08 2.55
C THR A 91 -4.58 9.22 1.62
N ALA A 92 -4.78 9.88 0.47
CA ALA A 92 -3.67 10.51 -0.23
C ALA A 92 -3.18 11.72 0.58
N ASN A 93 -2.79 11.53 1.85
CA ASN A 93 -2.04 12.55 2.57
C ASN A 93 -0.59 12.45 2.07
N VAL A 94 -0.42 12.77 0.78
CA VAL A 94 0.87 12.89 0.08
C VAL A 94 1.49 14.26 0.42
N VAL A 95 1.31 14.72 1.66
CA VAL A 95 1.95 15.94 2.14
C VAL A 95 3.39 15.57 2.43
N GLY A 96 4.23 15.77 1.42
CA GLY A 96 5.67 15.57 1.47
C GLY A 96 6.14 14.43 0.58
N THR A 97 6.22 14.68 -0.72
CA THR A 97 7.13 13.97 -1.64
C THR A 97 8.59 14.19 -1.22
N PHE A 98 8.99 13.72 -0.05
CA PHE A 98 10.36 13.54 0.41
C PHE A 98 10.34 12.46 1.49
N LEU A 99 10.08 11.22 1.08
CA LEU A 99 10.38 10.07 1.93
C LEU A 99 11.90 10.08 2.13
N GLN A 100 12.32 10.28 3.39
CA GLN A 100 13.72 10.52 3.75
C GLN A 100 14.59 9.42 3.15
N VAL A 101 15.61 9.86 2.41
CA VAL A 101 16.76 9.01 2.11
C VAL A 101 17.36 8.68 3.47
N HIS A 102 17.27 7.42 3.87
CA HIS A 102 17.99 6.95 5.04
C HIS A 102 19.47 6.86 4.63
N ASP A 103 20.14 8.02 4.57
CA ASP A 103 21.59 8.04 4.52
C ASP A 103 22.09 7.49 5.84
N SER A 104 22.87 6.41 5.74
CA SER A 104 23.61 5.81 6.86
C SER A 104 24.82 6.67 7.20
#